data_AF-A0AAU1QFT1-F1
#
_entry.id   AF-A0AAU1QFT1-F1
#
_cell.length_a   1.000
_cell.length_b   1.000
_cell.length_c   1.000
_cell.angle_alpha   90.00
_cell.angle_beta   90.00
_cell.angle_gamma   90.00
#
_symmetry.space_group_name_H-M   'P 1'
#
loop_
_entity.id
_entity.type
_entity.pdbx_description
1 polymer ?
#
loop_
_entity_poly.entity_id
_entity_poly.type
_entity_poly.pdbx_seq_one_letter_code
_entity_poly.pdbx_strand_id
1 'polypeptide(L)'
;MNVLDILLLVAAVWFAIVGYRQGFVVGILSVIGFLGGGLVAVYLLPVIWGQLTNDSDVSTTAAVVAVVIVIVCASVGQAFTTHLGNKLRRHITWSPARALDATGGALVNVVAMLLVAWLIGSALAGTSLPTLGKEVRNSKVLLGVSRVMPDQANTWFTDFSSVLAQNGFPQVFSPFSNEPITEVQAPDPALAGSPVAARAQRSIVKVVGTAQSCGKVLEGTGFVFGERRVMTNAHVVGGVDEPTVQIGGEGKLYDAKVVLYDWQRDIAVLDVPDLNARSLQFADSDARSGNSAIVAGFPENGSYDVRSARVRGRINANGPDIYRRGTVRRDVYSLFTTVRQGNSGGPLLTPDGRVYGVIFARSLDDPDTGYALTVDEIREDISFGLTANQQVDTQGCAL
;
A
#
# COMPACT_ATOMS: atom_id res chain seq x y z
N MET A 1 -4.69 -13.63 -19.55
CA MET A 1 -5.03 -14.74 -18.64
C MET A 1 -3.70 -15.29 -18.21
N ASN A 2 -3.40 -15.18 -16.93
CA ASN A 2 -2.13 -15.65 -16.39
C ASN A 2 -2.30 -17.07 -15.80
N VAL A 3 -1.24 -17.61 -15.19
CA VAL A 3 -1.28 -18.99 -14.66
C VAL A 3 -2.30 -19.09 -13.53
N LEU A 4 -2.39 -18.04 -12.70
CA LEU A 4 -3.38 -17.98 -11.62
C LEU A 4 -4.81 -18.03 -12.16
N ASP A 5 -5.14 -17.30 -13.22
CA ASP A 5 -6.47 -17.34 -13.85
C ASP A 5 -6.85 -18.78 -14.27
N ILE A 6 -5.90 -19.53 -14.84
CA ILE A 6 -6.13 -20.92 -15.25
C ILE A 6 -6.40 -21.80 -14.03
N LEU A 7 -5.60 -21.66 -12.97
CA LEU A 7 -5.78 -22.41 -11.73
C LEU A 7 -7.14 -22.09 -11.07
N LEU A 8 -7.55 -20.82 -11.05
CA LEU A 8 -8.83 -20.40 -10.51
C LEU A 8 -10.01 -20.92 -11.33
N LEU A 9 -9.90 -20.97 -12.66
CA LEU A 9 -10.94 -21.55 -13.51
C LEU A 9 -11.05 -23.08 -13.34
N VAL A 10 -9.92 -23.78 -13.22
CA VAL A 10 -9.92 -25.22 -12.92
C VAL A 10 -10.52 -25.48 -11.54
N ALA A 11 -10.14 -24.67 -10.54
CA ALA A 11 -10.76 -24.72 -9.21
C ALA A 11 -12.26 -24.42 -9.28
N ALA A 12 -12.71 -23.44 -10.08
CA ALA A 12 -14.13 -23.14 -10.26
C ALA A 12 -14.89 -24.33 -10.80
N VAL A 13 -14.37 -25.02 -11.82
CA VAL A 13 -14.99 -26.24 -12.35
C VAL A 13 -15.05 -27.33 -11.27
N TRP A 14 -13.97 -27.53 -10.52
CA TRP A 14 -13.95 -28.50 -9.43
C TRP A 14 -14.99 -28.19 -8.33
N PHE A 15 -15.04 -26.95 -7.85
CA PHE A 15 -15.98 -26.50 -6.84
C PHE A 15 -17.43 -26.51 -7.36
N ALA A 16 -17.66 -26.27 -8.65
CA ALA A 16 -18.97 -26.45 -9.27
C ALA A 16 -19.42 -27.91 -9.23
N ILE A 17 -18.53 -28.87 -9.54
CA ILE A 17 -18.82 -30.31 -9.47
C ILE A 17 -19.12 -30.74 -8.03
N VAL A 18 -18.30 -30.30 -7.06
CA VAL A 18 -18.53 -30.58 -5.63
C VAL A 18 -19.85 -29.98 -5.17
N GLY A 19 -20.12 -28.72 -5.50
CA GLY A 19 -21.35 -28.00 -5.15
C GLY A 19 -22.59 -28.62 -5.76
N TYR A 20 -22.51 -29.08 -7.02
CA TYR A 20 -23.61 -29.79 -7.68
C TYR A 20 -23.98 -31.09 -6.95
N ARG A 21 -22.98 -31.82 -6.45
CA ARG A 21 -23.20 -33.06 -5.68
C ARG A 21 -23.76 -32.79 -4.29
N GLN A 22 -23.26 -31.75 -3.62
CA GLN A 22 -23.64 -31.40 -2.25
C GLN A 22 -25.03 -30.74 -2.17
N GLY A 23 -25.39 -29.91 -3.14
CA GLY A 23 -26.62 -29.12 -3.12
C GLY A 23 -26.46 -27.75 -2.46
N PHE A 24 -27.38 -26.84 -2.77
CA PHE A 24 -27.43 -25.44 -2.33
C PHE A 24 -27.53 -25.32 -0.82
N VAL A 25 -28.42 -26.08 -0.19
CA VAL A 25 -28.63 -26.02 1.27
C VAL A 25 -27.35 -26.35 2.01
N VAL A 26 -26.65 -27.40 1.57
CA VAL A 26 -25.38 -27.82 2.16
C VAL A 26 -24.29 -26.80 1.85
N GLY A 27 -24.24 -26.28 0.61
CA GLY A 27 -23.25 -25.30 0.19
C GLY A 27 -23.32 -23.98 0.96
N ILE A 28 -24.52 -23.41 1.16
CA ILE A 28 -24.67 -22.19 1.97
C ILE A 28 -24.27 -22.46 3.42
N LEU A 29 -24.75 -23.55 4.00
CA LEU A 29 -24.42 -23.89 5.39
C LEU A 29 -22.93 -24.10 5.56
N SER A 30 -22.24 -24.74 4.61
CA SER A 30 -20.79 -24.94 4.67
C SER A 30 -20.03 -23.61 4.64
N VAL A 31 -20.47 -22.66 3.81
CA VAL A 31 -19.85 -21.32 3.75
C VAL A 31 -20.07 -20.57 5.05
N ILE A 32 -21.30 -20.60 5.59
CA ILE A 32 -21.62 -19.99 6.89
C ILE A 32 -20.78 -20.62 8.00
N GLY A 33 -20.62 -21.95 8.02
CA GLY A 33 -19.82 -22.64 9.01
C GLY A 33 -18.32 -22.33 8.89
N PHE A 34 -17.81 -22.24 7.67
CA PHE A 34 -16.41 -21.87 7.43
C PHE A 34 -16.13 -20.45 7.91
N LEU A 35 -16.93 -19.47 7.47
CA LEU A 35 -16.77 -18.07 7.86
C LEU A 35 -17.01 -17.87 9.36
N GLY A 36 -18.04 -18.51 9.93
CA GLY A 36 -18.34 -18.45 11.35
C GLY A 36 -17.24 -19.06 12.21
N GLY A 37 -16.70 -20.22 11.82
CA GLY A 37 -15.59 -20.85 12.52
C GLY A 37 -14.31 -20.01 12.48
N GLY A 38 -14.00 -19.40 11.33
CA GLY A 38 -12.87 -18.48 11.20
C GLY A 38 -13.05 -17.19 12.02
N LEU A 39 -14.23 -16.58 11.98
CA LEU A 39 -14.53 -15.35 12.72
C LEU A 39 -14.41 -15.54 14.24
N VAL A 40 -14.95 -16.66 14.75
CA VAL A 40 -14.81 -17.01 16.17
C VAL A 40 -13.34 -17.16 16.56
N ALA A 41 -12.53 -17.80 15.72
CA ALA A 41 -11.09 -17.93 15.97
C ALA A 41 -10.39 -16.56 16.00
N VAL A 42 -10.66 -15.69 15.02
CA VAL A 42 -10.06 -14.34 14.96
C VAL A 42 -10.43 -13.50 16.18
N TYR A 43 -11.64 -13.62 16.71
CA TYR A 43 -12.07 -12.88 17.90
C TYR A 43 -11.48 -13.43 19.20
N LEU A 44 -11.34 -14.75 19.31
CA LEU A 44 -10.82 -15.40 20.52
C LEU A 44 -9.30 -15.35 20.60
N LEU A 45 -8.59 -15.39 19.47
CA LEU A 45 -7.13 -15.46 19.42
C LEU A 45 -6.45 -14.32 20.20
N PRO A 46 -6.82 -13.03 20.05
CA PRO A 46 -6.21 -11.93 20.81
C PRO A 46 -6.46 -12.06 22.32
N VAL A 47 -7.66 -12.49 22.73
CA VAL A 47 -8.02 -12.67 24.14
C VAL A 47 -7.20 -13.78 24.78
N ILE A 48 -7.07 -14.91 24.08
CA ILE A 48 -6.27 -16.05 24.52
C ILE A 48 -4.78 -15.69 24.57
N TRP A 49 -4.29 -14.95 23.55
CA TRP A 49 -2.91 -14.50 23.47
C TRP A 49 -2.56 -13.60 24.64
N GLY A 50 -3.32 -12.53 24.89
CA GLY A 50 -3.07 -11.59 25.98
C GLY A 50 -3.05 -12.26 27.36
N GLN A 51 -3.86 -13.28 27.58
CA GLN A 51 -3.85 -14.06 28.83
C GLN A 51 -2.66 -15.00 28.99
N LEU A 52 -2.11 -15.53 27.89
CA LEU A 52 -1.04 -16.53 27.93
C LEU A 52 0.36 -15.92 27.86
N THR A 53 0.52 -14.79 27.19
CA THR A 53 1.84 -14.25 26.82
C THR A 53 2.15 -12.87 27.41
N ASN A 54 1.31 -12.34 28.31
CA ASN A 54 1.46 -11.02 28.94
C ASN A 54 1.80 -9.92 27.91
N ASP A 55 1.06 -9.90 26.79
CA ASP A 55 1.22 -8.93 25.70
C ASP A 55 2.62 -8.85 25.07
N SER A 56 3.39 -9.93 25.08
CA SER A 56 4.66 -10.01 24.35
C SER A 56 4.46 -10.03 22.82
N ASP A 57 5.44 -9.48 22.11
CA ASP A 57 5.45 -9.37 20.65
C ASP A 57 5.20 -10.71 19.96
N VAL A 58 4.38 -10.68 18.90
CA VAL A 58 4.01 -11.87 18.13
C VAL A 58 5.20 -12.33 17.29
N SER A 59 5.86 -13.41 17.73
CA SER A 59 6.89 -14.08 16.93
C SER A 59 6.32 -14.64 15.62
N THR A 60 7.15 -14.81 14.59
CA THR A 60 6.75 -15.42 13.31
C THR A 60 6.11 -16.80 13.52
N THR A 61 6.62 -17.59 14.46
CA THR A 61 6.05 -18.89 14.83
C THR A 61 4.65 -18.76 15.40
N ALA A 62 4.42 -17.75 16.26
CA ALA A 62 3.10 -17.47 16.82
C ALA A 62 2.09 -17.06 15.75
N ALA A 63 2.50 -16.22 14.80
CA ALA A 63 1.65 -15.84 13.66
C ALA A 63 1.25 -17.07 12.81
N VAL A 64 2.21 -17.97 12.53
CA VAL A 64 1.93 -19.22 11.81
C VAL A 64 0.95 -20.10 12.59
N VAL A 65 1.14 -20.25 13.90
CA VAL A 65 0.23 -21.02 14.77
C VAL A 65 -1.17 -20.40 14.77
N ALA A 66 -1.29 -19.07 14.85
CA ALA A 66 -2.56 -18.38 14.79
C ALA A 66 -3.31 -18.65 13.47
N VAL A 67 -2.60 -18.60 12.33
CA VAL A 67 -3.18 -18.94 11.02
C VAL A 67 -3.67 -20.38 10.99
N VAL A 68 -2.87 -21.34 11.50
CA VAL A 68 -3.29 -22.75 11.57
C VAL A 68 -4.54 -22.92 12.43
N ILE A 69 -4.62 -22.25 13.57
CA ILE A 69 -5.80 -22.29 14.45
C ILE A 69 -7.04 -21.78 13.72
N VAL A 70 -6.94 -20.64 13.02
CA VAL A 70 -8.05 -20.08 12.24
C VAL A 70 -8.53 -21.08 11.18
N ILE A 71 -7.60 -21.72 10.45
CA ILE A 71 -7.93 -22.71 9.42
C ILE A 71 -8.64 -23.93 10.03
N VAL A 72 -8.15 -24.43 11.17
CA VAL A 72 -8.75 -25.58 11.87
C VAL A 72 -10.15 -25.23 12.34
N CYS A 73 -10.34 -24.09 12.99
CA CYS A 73 -11.65 -23.63 13.46
C CYS A 73 -12.64 -23.44 12.31
N ALA A 74 -12.22 -22.81 11.21
CA ALA A 74 -13.03 -22.68 10.00
C ALA A 74 -13.42 -24.05 9.43
N SER A 75 -12.49 -24.99 9.35
CA SER A 75 -12.74 -26.35 8.86
C SER A 75 -13.71 -27.14 9.76
N VAL A 76 -13.59 -26.99 11.08
CA VAL A 76 -14.51 -27.61 12.06
C VAL A 76 -15.92 -27.03 11.94
N GLY A 77 -16.04 -25.70 11.86
CA GLY A 77 -17.33 -25.03 11.66
C GLY A 77 -17.99 -25.44 10.34
N GLN A 78 -17.21 -25.54 9.26
CA GLN A 78 -17.66 -26.04 7.96
C GLN A 78 -18.14 -27.50 8.07
N ALA A 79 -17.38 -28.39 8.72
CA ALA A 79 -17.75 -29.80 8.86
C ALA A 79 -19.07 -29.96 9.65
N PHE A 80 -19.22 -29.22 10.76
CA PHE A 80 -20.42 -29.25 11.59
C PHE A 80 -21.67 -28.80 10.83
N THR A 81 -21.61 -27.65 10.16
CA THR A 81 -22.73 -27.12 9.38
C THR A 81 -23.05 -27.95 8.15
N THR A 82 -22.03 -28.54 7.51
CA THR A 82 -22.21 -29.50 6.40
C THR A 82 -22.96 -30.75 6.89
N HIS A 83 -22.64 -31.26 8.07
CA HIS A 83 -23.37 -32.38 8.67
C HIS A 83 -24.85 -32.04 8.91
N LEU A 84 -25.11 -30.84 9.45
CA LEU A 84 -26.47 -30.33 9.65
C LEU A 84 -27.22 -30.15 8.32
N GLY A 85 -26.56 -29.57 7.31
CA GLY A 85 -27.13 -29.37 5.98
C GLY A 85 -27.50 -30.67 5.30
N ASN A 86 -26.67 -31.70 5.44
CA ASN A 86 -26.97 -33.04 4.92
C ASN A 86 -28.21 -33.65 5.58
N LYS A 87 -28.46 -33.38 6.87
CA LYS A 87 -29.67 -33.81 7.57
C LYS A 87 -30.91 -33.06 7.05
N LEU A 88 -30.78 -31.77 6.79
CA LEU A 88 -31.86 -30.94 6.24
C LEU A 88 -32.22 -31.34 4.80
N ARG A 89 -31.21 -31.57 3.95
CA ARG A 89 -31.38 -31.95 2.53
C ARG A 89 -32.16 -33.26 2.35
N ARG A 90 -32.15 -34.18 3.32
CA ARG A 90 -32.94 -35.43 3.27
C ARG A 90 -34.45 -35.19 3.18
N HIS A 91 -34.94 -34.02 3.58
CA HIS A 91 -36.36 -33.66 3.47
C HIS A 91 -36.75 -33.17 2.07
N ILE A 92 -35.79 -32.94 1.17
CA ILE A 92 -36.04 -32.51 -0.22
C ILE A 92 -36.12 -33.76 -1.12
N THR A 93 -37.34 -34.25 -1.30
CA THR A 93 -37.63 -35.46 -2.10
C THR A 93 -38.13 -35.17 -3.52
N TRP A 94 -38.65 -33.96 -3.76
CA TRP A 94 -39.20 -33.55 -5.07
C TRP A 94 -38.09 -33.33 -6.11
N SER A 95 -38.20 -33.97 -7.27
CA SER A 95 -37.11 -34.02 -8.27
C SER A 95 -36.75 -32.66 -8.89
N PRO A 96 -37.68 -31.74 -9.20
CA PRO A 96 -37.32 -30.41 -9.68
C PRO A 96 -36.65 -29.55 -8.60
N ALA A 97 -37.10 -29.62 -7.34
CA ALA A 97 -36.40 -28.96 -6.23
C ALA A 97 -34.99 -29.51 -6.01
N ARG A 98 -34.77 -30.82 -6.24
CA ARG A 98 -33.43 -31.41 -6.17
C ARG A 98 -32.51 -30.92 -7.29
N ALA A 99 -33.05 -30.67 -8.49
CA ALA A 99 -32.30 -30.10 -9.60
C ALA A 99 -31.94 -28.62 -9.35
N LEU A 100 -32.88 -27.84 -8.80
CA LEU A 100 -32.62 -26.45 -8.38
C LEU A 100 -31.60 -26.39 -7.22
N ASP A 101 -31.70 -27.29 -6.25
CA ASP A 101 -30.72 -27.42 -5.16
C ASP A 101 -29.33 -27.76 -5.70
N ALA A 102 -29.20 -28.70 -6.64
CA ALA A 102 -27.91 -29.05 -7.22
C ALA A 102 -27.28 -27.88 -8.01
N THR A 103 -28.05 -27.24 -8.89
CA THR A 103 -27.56 -26.10 -9.68
C THR A 103 -27.20 -24.89 -8.81
N GLY A 104 -28.02 -24.57 -7.80
CA GLY A 104 -27.71 -23.55 -6.80
C GLY A 104 -26.46 -23.88 -6.00
N GLY A 105 -26.25 -25.16 -5.64
CA GLY A 105 -25.07 -25.62 -4.91
C GLY A 105 -23.77 -25.42 -5.69
N ALA A 106 -23.79 -25.67 -7.00
CA ALA A 106 -22.67 -25.40 -7.89
C ALA A 106 -22.32 -23.89 -7.90
N LEU A 107 -23.33 -23.03 -8.07
CA LEU A 107 -23.14 -21.57 -8.09
C LEU A 107 -22.57 -21.04 -6.78
N VAL A 108 -23.17 -21.41 -5.64
CA VAL A 108 -22.73 -20.93 -4.32
C VAL A 108 -21.29 -21.33 -4.01
N ASN A 109 -20.89 -22.56 -4.33
CA ASN A 109 -19.52 -23.01 -4.08
C ASN A 109 -18.49 -22.29 -4.95
N VAL A 110 -18.81 -22.03 -6.23
CA VAL A 110 -17.95 -21.24 -7.11
C VAL A 110 -17.80 -19.82 -6.58
N VAL A 111 -18.92 -19.17 -6.23
CA VAL A 111 -18.90 -17.81 -5.66
C VAL A 111 -18.10 -17.76 -4.37
N ALA A 112 -18.33 -18.70 -3.44
CA ALA A 112 -17.59 -18.76 -2.19
C ALA A 112 -16.08 -18.96 -2.41
N MET A 113 -15.71 -19.86 -3.32
CA MET A 113 -14.31 -20.09 -3.67
C MET A 113 -13.67 -18.82 -4.27
N LEU A 114 -14.37 -18.13 -5.18
CA LEU A 114 -13.89 -16.89 -5.79
C LEU A 114 -13.73 -15.76 -4.75
N LEU A 115 -14.64 -15.66 -3.78
CA LEU A 115 -14.54 -14.70 -2.68
C LEU A 115 -13.33 -14.99 -1.77
N VAL A 116 -13.10 -16.26 -1.43
CA VAL A 116 -11.92 -16.67 -0.64
C VAL A 116 -10.63 -16.45 -1.44
N ALA A 117 -10.61 -16.76 -2.72
CA ALA A 117 -9.46 -16.53 -3.59
C ALA A 117 -9.16 -15.03 -3.75
N TRP A 118 -10.20 -14.20 -3.91
CA TRP A 118 -10.07 -12.75 -3.94
C TRP A 118 -9.52 -12.20 -2.63
N LEU A 119 -10.01 -12.71 -1.50
CA LEU A 119 -9.53 -12.35 -0.18
C LEU A 119 -8.04 -12.68 0.01
N ILE A 120 -7.63 -13.91 -0.32
CA ILE A 120 -6.22 -14.30 -0.22
C ILE A 120 -5.38 -13.48 -1.21
N GLY A 121 -5.91 -13.27 -2.42
CA GLY A 121 -5.29 -12.44 -3.45
C GLY A 121 -5.04 -11.02 -2.97
N SER A 122 -5.98 -10.35 -2.32
CA SER A 122 -5.81 -8.96 -1.90
C SER A 122 -4.68 -8.81 -0.87
N ALA A 123 -4.54 -9.79 0.04
CA ALA A 123 -3.42 -9.83 0.98
C ALA A 123 -2.07 -10.08 0.27
N LEU A 124 -2.04 -11.01 -0.69
CA LEU A 124 -0.81 -11.36 -1.42
C LEU A 124 -0.39 -10.29 -2.44
N ALA A 125 -1.32 -9.52 -2.99
CA ALA A 125 -1.07 -8.45 -3.94
C ALA A 125 -0.26 -7.29 -3.34
N GLY A 126 -0.33 -7.08 -2.02
CA GLY A 126 0.49 -6.09 -1.31
C GLY A 126 1.91 -6.55 -0.99
N THR A 127 2.27 -7.81 -1.31
CA THR A 127 3.60 -8.36 -1.00
C THR A 127 4.63 -7.96 -2.06
N SER A 128 5.90 -7.91 -1.63
CA SER A 128 7.05 -7.63 -2.49
C SER A 128 7.58 -8.87 -3.23
N LEU A 129 6.90 -10.02 -3.14
CA LEU A 129 7.29 -11.24 -3.83
C LEU A 129 7.06 -11.06 -5.34
N PRO A 130 8.12 -10.95 -6.17
CA PRO A 130 8.00 -10.44 -7.54
C PRO A 130 7.14 -11.33 -8.44
N THR A 131 7.17 -12.64 -8.22
CA THR A 131 6.45 -13.62 -9.06
C THR A 131 5.01 -13.80 -8.59
N LEU A 132 4.79 -14.03 -7.30
CA LEU A 132 3.46 -14.28 -6.74
C LEU A 132 2.60 -13.02 -6.73
N GLY A 133 3.14 -11.87 -6.29
CA GLY A 133 2.40 -10.60 -6.29
C GLY A 133 1.96 -10.21 -7.69
N LYS A 134 2.84 -10.35 -8.68
CA LYS A 134 2.56 -10.02 -10.08
C LYS A 134 1.48 -10.91 -10.71
N GLU A 135 1.49 -12.21 -10.44
CA GLU A 135 0.43 -13.13 -10.90
C GLU A 135 -0.92 -12.78 -10.26
N VAL A 136 -0.94 -12.35 -9.00
CA VAL A 136 -2.19 -11.95 -8.34
C VAL A 136 -2.72 -10.63 -8.89
N ARG A 137 -1.88 -9.59 -9.00
CA ARG A 137 -2.29 -8.25 -9.49
C ARG A 137 -2.77 -8.26 -10.95
N ASN A 138 -2.18 -9.11 -11.79
CA ASN A 138 -2.55 -9.24 -13.21
C ASN A 138 -3.71 -10.24 -13.47
N SER A 139 -4.30 -10.84 -12.45
CA SER A 139 -5.39 -11.81 -12.62
C SER A 139 -6.67 -11.13 -13.10
N LYS A 140 -7.19 -11.56 -14.25
CA LYS A 140 -8.47 -11.09 -14.78
C LYS A 140 -9.65 -11.59 -13.96
N VAL A 141 -9.53 -12.79 -13.40
CA VAL A 141 -10.59 -13.39 -12.56
C VAL A 141 -10.73 -12.59 -11.27
N LEU A 142 -9.62 -12.33 -10.56
CA LEU A 142 -9.65 -11.57 -9.30
C LEU A 142 -10.06 -10.11 -9.52
N LEU A 143 -9.60 -9.48 -10.60
CA LEU A 143 -10.09 -8.15 -11.01
C LEU A 143 -11.60 -8.15 -11.27
N GLY A 144 -12.12 -9.20 -11.91
CA GLY A 144 -13.57 -9.37 -12.15
C GLY A 144 -14.37 -9.43 -10.85
N VAL A 145 -13.90 -10.21 -9.86
CA VAL A 145 -14.50 -10.28 -8.52
C VAL A 145 -14.43 -8.92 -7.83
N SER A 146 -13.27 -8.27 -7.86
CA SER A 146 -13.02 -6.98 -7.21
C SER A 146 -13.96 -5.87 -7.70
N ARG A 147 -14.41 -5.91 -8.95
CA ARG A 147 -15.35 -4.90 -9.52
C ARG A 147 -16.77 -5.02 -8.99
N VAL A 148 -17.13 -6.19 -8.47
CA VAL A 148 -18.48 -6.48 -7.96
C VAL A 148 -18.54 -6.30 -6.43
N MET A 149 -17.39 -6.36 -5.75
CA MET A 149 -17.30 -6.17 -4.31
C MET A 149 -17.51 -4.71 -3.91
N PRO A 150 -18.22 -4.43 -2.80
CA PRO A 150 -18.33 -3.07 -2.25
C PRO A 150 -16.94 -2.53 -1.86
N ASP A 151 -16.70 -1.23 -2.04
CA ASP A 151 -15.42 -0.59 -1.71
C ASP A 151 -15.00 -0.79 -0.24
N GLN A 152 -15.98 -0.92 0.66
CA GLN A 152 -15.75 -1.18 2.09
C GLN A 152 -15.13 -2.56 2.35
N ALA A 153 -15.29 -3.52 1.44
CA ALA A 153 -14.70 -4.85 1.61
C ALA A 153 -13.16 -4.82 1.51
N ASN A 154 -12.59 -3.79 0.88
CA ASN A 154 -11.14 -3.61 0.78
C ASN A 154 -10.50 -3.23 2.13
N THR A 155 -11.26 -2.66 3.07
CA THR A 155 -10.74 -2.25 4.38
C THR A 155 -10.77 -3.37 5.42
N TRP A 156 -11.61 -4.39 5.24
CA TRP A 156 -11.79 -5.51 6.19
C TRP A 156 -10.51 -6.32 6.50
N PHE A 157 -9.48 -6.18 5.66
CA PHE A 157 -8.24 -6.97 5.75
C PHE A 157 -6.98 -6.12 5.87
N THR A 158 -7.14 -4.81 6.10
CA THR A 158 -6.02 -3.88 6.31
C THR A 158 -5.22 -4.25 7.55
N ASP A 159 -5.89 -4.67 8.63
CA ASP A 159 -5.25 -5.11 9.88
C ASP A 159 -4.40 -6.39 9.73
N PHE A 160 -4.78 -7.31 8.83
CA PHE A 160 -3.99 -8.53 8.59
C PHE A 160 -2.83 -8.27 7.62
N SER A 161 -3.07 -7.45 6.59
CA SER A 161 -2.05 -7.08 5.61
C SER A 161 -0.99 -6.13 6.15
N SER A 162 -1.30 -5.33 7.19
CA SER A 162 -0.33 -4.43 7.85
C SER A 162 0.73 -5.20 8.63
N VAL A 163 0.37 -6.36 9.21
CA VAL A 163 1.33 -7.28 9.87
C VAL A 163 2.28 -7.92 8.85
N LEU A 164 1.80 -8.17 7.62
CA LEU A 164 2.58 -8.76 6.54
C LEU A 164 3.40 -7.72 5.74
N ALA A 165 2.94 -6.48 5.64
CA ALA A 165 3.55 -5.43 4.84
C ALA A 165 4.46 -4.53 5.69
N GLN A 166 5.69 -4.98 5.94
CA GLN A 166 6.71 -4.21 6.67
C GLN A 166 7.49 -3.19 5.80
N ASN A 167 7.01 -2.87 4.59
CA ASN A 167 7.89 -2.34 3.54
C ASN A 167 7.96 -0.80 3.42
N GLY A 168 7.38 -0.03 4.34
CA GLY A 168 7.63 1.41 4.49
C GLY A 168 7.22 2.32 3.31
N PHE A 169 6.51 1.79 2.30
CA PHE A 169 6.05 2.55 1.13
C PHE A 169 4.53 2.48 0.97
N PRO A 170 3.86 3.61 0.67
CA PRO A 170 2.46 3.62 0.27
C PRO A 170 2.22 2.87 -1.04
N GLN A 171 1.05 2.22 -1.16
CA GLN A 171 0.62 1.62 -2.43
C GLN A 171 -0.03 2.69 -3.31
N VAL A 172 0.48 2.84 -4.54
CA VAL A 172 -0.02 3.82 -5.51
C VAL A 172 -1.32 3.36 -6.18
N PHE A 173 -1.43 2.06 -6.37
CA PHE A 173 -2.50 1.40 -7.12
C PHE A 173 -3.25 0.43 -6.22
N SER A 174 -4.57 0.33 -6.41
CA SER A 174 -5.34 -0.73 -5.78
C SER A 174 -4.80 -2.12 -6.18
N PRO A 175 -4.89 -3.13 -5.28
CA PRO A 175 -4.33 -4.48 -5.47
C PRO A 175 -4.64 -5.18 -6.80
N PHE A 176 -5.74 -4.83 -7.47
CA PHE A 176 -6.15 -5.48 -8.73
C PHE A 176 -6.26 -4.49 -9.90
N SER A 177 -5.59 -3.34 -9.82
CA SER A 177 -5.57 -2.37 -10.92
C SER A 177 -4.33 -2.53 -11.79
N ASN A 178 -4.48 -2.39 -13.11
CA ASN A 178 -3.36 -2.45 -14.03
C ASN A 178 -2.52 -1.19 -13.87
N GLU A 179 -1.24 -1.36 -13.54
CA GLU A 179 -0.26 -0.28 -13.50
C GLU A 179 0.17 0.10 -14.92
N PRO A 180 -0.10 1.33 -15.40
CA PRO A 180 0.27 1.75 -16.74
C PRO A 180 1.75 2.17 -16.79
N ILE A 181 2.63 1.27 -17.18
CA ILE A 181 4.07 1.56 -17.35
C ILE A 181 4.34 1.87 -18.82
N THR A 182 4.55 3.14 -19.13
CA THR A 182 4.91 3.58 -20.49
C THR A 182 6.41 3.38 -20.71
N GLU A 183 6.78 2.76 -21.83
CA GLU A 183 8.17 2.62 -22.23
C GLU A 183 8.75 3.98 -22.67
N VAL A 184 9.93 4.30 -22.14
CA VAL A 184 10.70 5.49 -22.50
C VAL A 184 12.19 5.11 -22.55
N GLN A 185 13.00 5.92 -23.22
CA GLN A 185 14.45 5.72 -23.25
C GLN A 185 15.06 5.74 -21.83
N ALA A 186 16.13 5.01 -21.59
CA ALA A 186 16.81 4.99 -20.29
C ALA A 186 17.34 6.39 -19.87
N PRO A 187 17.25 6.77 -18.59
CA PRO A 187 17.72 8.08 -18.10
C PRO A 187 19.18 8.37 -18.46
N ASP A 188 19.50 9.65 -18.68
CA ASP A 188 20.89 10.07 -18.92
C ASP A 188 21.72 9.95 -17.63
N PRO A 189 22.73 9.05 -17.56
CA PRO A 189 23.51 8.84 -16.34
C PRO A 189 24.31 10.07 -15.91
N ALA A 190 24.62 11.01 -16.83
CA ALA A 190 25.37 12.21 -16.50
C ALA A 190 24.64 13.14 -15.51
N LEU A 191 23.31 13.08 -15.45
CA LEU A 191 22.50 13.95 -14.58
C LEU A 191 22.70 13.65 -13.09
N ALA A 192 22.98 12.39 -12.73
CA ALA A 192 23.26 12.00 -11.35
C ALA A 192 24.51 12.71 -10.78
N GLY A 193 25.51 12.94 -11.63
CA GLY A 193 26.75 13.67 -11.29
C GLY A 193 26.71 15.16 -11.62
N SER A 194 25.53 15.73 -11.92
CA SER A 194 25.44 17.11 -12.40
C SER A 194 25.75 18.15 -11.29
N PRO A 195 26.29 19.33 -11.64
CA PRO A 195 26.45 20.43 -10.69
C PRO A 195 25.13 20.88 -10.04
N VAL A 196 24.00 20.66 -10.74
CA VAL A 196 22.66 20.93 -10.22
C VAL A 196 22.34 20.01 -9.05
N ALA A 197 22.54 18.70 -9.19
CA ALA A 197 22.34 17.74 -8.11
C ALA A 197 23.24 18.03 -6.88
N ALA A 198 24.50 18.41 -7.12
CA ALA A 198 25.42 18.78 -6.04
C ALA A 198 25.00 20.07 -5.31
N ARG A 199 24.48 21.08 -6.04
CA ARG A 199 23.95 22.31 -5.41
C ARG A 199 22.65 22.05 -4.65
N ALA A 200 21.77 21.21 -5.19
CA ALA A 200 20.49 20.87 -4.58
C ALA A 200 20.66 20.20 -3.21
N GLN A 201 21.75 19.46 -2.98
CA GLN A 201 22.07 18.83 -1.69
C GLN A 201 21.98 19.82 -0.50
N ARG A 202 22.33 21.10 -0.69
CA ARG A 202 22.29 22.13 0.35
C ARG A 202 20.87 22.58 0.72
N SER A 203 19.87 22.11 -0.02
CA SER A 203 18.45 22.43 0.14
C SER A 203 17.61 21.17 0.34
N ILE A 204 18.25 19.99 0.34
CA ILE A 204 17.62 18.70 0.57
C ILE A 204 18.03 18.22 1.96
N VAL A 205 17.07 17.74 2.73
CA VAL A 205 17.26 17.38 4.13
C VAL A 205 16.90 15.92 4.37
N LYS A 206 17.66 15.25 5.22
CA LYS A 206 17.28 13.96 5.75
C LYS A 206 16.32 14.21 6.90
N VAL A 207 15.15 13.58 6.87
CA VAL A 207 14.12 13.69 7.90
C VAL A 207 14.18 12.41 8.74
N VAL A 208 14.27 12.55 10.06
CA VAL A 208 14.30 11.41 10.99
C VAL A 208 13.39 11.72 12.17
N GLY A 209 12.59 10.74 12.57
CA GLY A 209 11.68 10.88 13.70
C GLY A 209 11.40 9.53 14.37
N THR A 210 11.20 9.54 15.68
CA THR A 210 10.82 8.33 16.42
C THR A 210 9.31 8.33 16.62
N ALA A 211 8.62 7.37 16.01
CA ALA A 211 7.19 7.16 16.23
C ALA A 211 7.00 6.17 17.38
N GLN A 212 6.94 6.68 18.61
CA GLN A 212 6.94 5.85 19.83
C GLN A 212 5.76 4.88 19.87
N SER A 213 4.56 5.35 19.51
CA SER A 213 3.34 4.51 19.43
C SER A 213 3.46 3.39 18.40
N CYS A 214 4.39 3.50 17.45
CA CYS A 214 4.60 2.56 16.37
C CYS A 214 5.80 1.62 16.61
N GLY A 215 6.60 1.88 17.65
CA GLY A 215 7.83 1.15 17.93
C GLY A 215 8.88 1.26 16.80
N LYS A 216 8.86 2.34 16.02
CA LYS A 216 9.67 2.51 14.81
C LYS A 216 10.36 3.87 14.75
N VAL A 217 11.56 3.87 14.17
CA VAL A 217 12.20 5.10 13.67
C VAL A 217 11.79 5.26 12.22
N LEU A 218 11.21 6.40 11.90
CA LEU A 218 10.87 6.78 10.53
C LEU A 218 11.97 7.68 9.97
N GLU A 219 12.25 7.45 8.70
CA GLU A 219 13.29 8.16 7.96
C GLU A 219 12.83 8.42 6.53
N GLY A 220 13.26 9.55 6.01
CA GLY A 220 12.91 9.97 4.67
C GLY A 220 13.74 11.14 4.21
N THR A 221 13.32 11.70 3.10
CA THR A 221 13.89 12.90 2.51
C THR A 221 12.87 14.03 2.60
N GLY A 222 13.34 15.26 2.71
CA GLY A 222 12.56 16.45 2.48
C GLY A 222 13.37 17.47 1.70
N PHE A 223 12.75 18.56 1.31
CA PHE A 223 13.47 19.68 0.71
C PHE A 223 12.89 21.02 1.16
N VAL A 224 13.78 22.01 1.23
CA VAL A 224 13.44 23.38 1.59
C VAL A 224 12.72 24.01 0.40
N PHE A 225 11.49 24.49 0.61
CA PHE A 225 10.67 25.12 -0.44
C PHE A 225 10.22 26.54 -0.06
N GLY A 226 10.53 26.97 1.16
CA GLY A 226 10.30 28.31 1.66
C GLY A 226 11.21 28.63 2.85
N GLU A 227 11.11 29.84 3.38
CA GLU A 227 11.88 30.25 4.56
C GLU A 227 11.56 29.34 5.75
N ARG A 228 12.55 28.57 6.22
CA ARG A 228 12.40 27.61 7.33
C ARG A 228 11.30 26.57 7.10
N ARG A 229 10.93 26.31 5.84
CA ARG A 229 9.87 25.37 5.46
C ARG A 229 10.44 24.21 4.67
N VAL A 230 10.24 23.00 5.19
CA VAL A 230 10.62 21.75 4.55
C VAL A 230 9.36 20.99 4.14
N MET A 231 9.30 20.55 2.88
CA MET A 231 8.27 19.63 2.41
C MET A 231 8.80 18.21 2.45
N THR A 232 7.95 17.27 2.85
CA THR A 232 8.20 15.82 2.83
C THR A 232 6.87 15.08 2.65
N ASN A 233 6.88 13.75 2.69
CA ASN A 233 5.63 12.99 2.70
C ASN A 233 5.05 12.87 4.11
N ALA A 234 3.72 12.74 4.19
CA ALA A 234 3.03 12.55 5.46
C ALA A 234 3.48 11.24 6.13
N HIS A 235 3.61 10.14 5.38
CA HIS A 235 4.04 8.86 5.95
C HIS A 235 5.47 8.88 6.54
N VAL A 236 6.31 9.86 6.19
CA VAL A 236 7.66 10.01 6.77
C VAL A 236 7.60 10.52 8.22
N VAL A 237 6.52 11.20 8.60
CA VAL A 237 6.32 11.78 9.93
C VAL A 237 5.04 11.30 10.64
N GLY A 238 4.33 10.33 10.09
CA GLY A 238 3.10 9.79 10.67
C GLY A 238 3.35 9.13 12.03
N GLY A 239 2.70 9.64 13.08
CA GLY A 239 2.93 9.21 14.46
C GLY A 239 4.24 9.70 15.09
N VAL A 240 4.95 10.63 14.45
CA VAL A 240 6.12 11.32 15.01
C VAL A 240 5.68 12.65 15.59
N ASP A 241 5.99 12.89 16.86
CA ASP A 241 5.67 14.15 17.55
C ASP A 241 6.68 15.27 17.21
N GLU A 242 7.98 14.95 17.29
CA GLU A 242 9.10 15.88 17.15
C GLU A 242 10.12 15.33 16.14
N PRO A 243 9.91 15.53 14.83
CA PRO A 243 10.89 15.16 13.83
C PRO A 243 12.13 16.07 13.89
N THR A 244 13.25 15.53 13.43
CA THR A 244 14.48 16.28 13.20
C THR A 244 14.85 16.26 11.73
N VAL A 245 15.53 17.31 11.27
CA VAL A 245 16.04 17.39 9.89
C VAL A 245 17.54 17.65 9.87
N GLN A 246 18.22 17.16 8.82
CA GLN A 246 19.66 17.33 8.62
C GLN A 246 19.96 17.73 7.17
N ILE A 247 20.47 18.94 6.95
CA ILE A 247 20.80 19.43 5.61
C ILE A 247 21.90 18.57 4.99
N GLY A 248 21.67 18.07 3.77
CA GLY A 248 22.62 17.23 3.05
C GLY A 248 22.90 15.87 3.71
N GLY A 249 22.19 15.52 4.79
CA GLY A 249 22.29 14.25 5.50
C GLY A 249 23.43 14.14 6.50
N GLU A 250 24.15 15.24 6.77
CA GLU A 250 25.31 15.28 7.67
C GLU A 250 25.32 16.55 8.55
N GLY A 251 26.02 16.52 9.69
CA GLY A 251 26.20 17.67 10.57
C GLY A 251 25.05 17.94 11.54
N LYS A 252 24.69 19.21 11.73
CA LYS A 252 23.70 19.66 12.74
C LYS A 252 22.31 19.07 12.46
N LEU A 253 21.69 18.51 13.50
CA LEU A 253 20.27 18.20 13.55
C LEU A 253 19.49 19.47 13.92
N TYR A 254 18.39 19.71 13.21
CA TYR A 254 17.48 20.82 13.45
C TYR A 254 16.13 20.27 13.91
N ASP A 255 15.64 20.78 15.04
CA ASP A 255 14.30 20.44 15.52
C ASP A 255 13.25 21.00 14.56
N ALA A 256 12.22 20.21 14.31
CA ALA A 256 11.17 20.54 13.37
C ALA A 256 9.80 20.28 13.99
N LYS A 257 8.81 21.07 13.57
CA LYS A 257 7.39 20.88 13.92
C LYS A 257 6.59 20.63 12.67
N VAL A 258 5.72 19.63 12.71
CA VAL A 258 4.78 19.39 11.60
C VAL A 258 3.68 20.45 11.68
N VAL A 259 3.59 21.30 10.66
CA VAL A 259 2.60 22.39 10.58
C VAL A 259 1.52 22.17 9.51
N LEU A 260 1.73 21.18 8.65
CA LEU A 260 0.75 20.67 7.70
C LEU A 260 0.90 19.15 7.65
N TYR A 261 -0.22 18.44 7.73
CA TYR A 261 -0.28 16.98 7.59
C TYR A 261 -1.48 16.58 6.73
N ASP A 262 -1.26 16.43 5.42
CA ASP A 262 -2.25 15.94 4.46
C ASP A 262 -1.97 14.46 4.16
N TRP A 263 -2.68 13.60 4.88
CA TRP A 263 -2.60 12.15 4.72
C TRP A 263 -3.29 11.63 3.45
N GLN A 264 -4.20 12.41 2.85
CA GLN A 264 -4.87 12.01 1.61
C GLN A 264 -3.90 12.14 0.44
N ARG A 265 -3.19 13.25 0.35
CA ARG A 265 -2.17 13.50 -0.68
C ARG A 265 -0.80 12.92 -0.33
N ASP A 266 -0.60 12.54 0.93
CA ASP A 266 0.67 12.09 1.47
C ASP A 266 1.74 13.20 1.50
N ILE A 267 1.37 14.38 1.98
CA ILE A 267 2.26 15.54 2.11
C ILE A 267 2.29 16.04 3.56
N ALA A 268 3.49 16.37 4.03
CA ALA A 268 3.69 17.11 5.26
C ALA A 268 4.60 18.31 5.03
N VAL A 269 4.36 19.37 5.81
CA VAL A 269 5.24 20.54 5.88
C VAL A 269 5.76 20.69 7.29
N LEU A 270 7.08 20.85 7.38
CA LEU A 270 7.80 21.05 8.63
C LEU A 270 8.22 22.53 8.74
N ASP A 271 7.91 23.15 9.87
CA ASP A 271 8.53 24.40 10.32
C ASP A 271 9.82 24.06 11.06
N VAL A 272 10.94 24.60 10.60
CA VAL A 272 12.28 24.30 11.12
C VAL A 272 12.98 25.60 11.51
N PRO A 273 12.78 26.11 12.75
CA PRO A 273 13.06 27.51 13.05
C PRO A 273 14.50 27.96 12.88
N ASP A 274 15.46 27.07 13.10
CA ASP A 274 16.89 27.38 12.99
C ASP A 274 17.48 27.06 11.61
N LEU A 275 16.64 26.68 10.64
CA LEU A 275 17.10 26.22 9.33
C LEU A 275 17.59 27.39 8.47
N ASN A 276 18.85 27.31 8.04
CA ASN A 276 19.44 28.25 7.09
C ASN A 276 19.86 27.51 5.80
N ALA A 277 18.93 27.42 4.86
CA ALA A 277 19.13 26.81 3.55
C ALA A 277 18.30 27.54 2.51
N ARG A 278 18.75 27.52 1.25
CA ARG A 278 17.99 28.15 0.15
C ARG A 278 16.79 27.28 -0.21
N SER A 279 15.68 27.91 -0.57
CA SER A 279 14.54 27.18 -1.08
C SER A 279 14.78 26.72 -2.53
N LEU A 280 14.37 25.49 -2.82
CA LEU A 280 14.15 25.03 -4.17
C LEU A 280 12.87 25.68 -4.72
N GLN A 281 12.88 25.98 -6.02
CA GLN A 281 11.74 26.57 -6.71
C GLN A 281 10.98 25.48 -7.44
N PHE A 282 9.65 25.50 -7.41
CA PHE A 282 8.84 24.60 -8.22
C PHE A 282 8.97 24.96 -9.71
N ALA A 283 8.85 23.98 -10.59
CA ALA A 283 8.87 24.20 -12.03
C ALA A 283 7.61 24.97 -12.47
N ASP A 284 7.76 25.88 -13.44
CA ASP A 284 6.63 26.68 -13.95
C ASP A 284 5.73 25.87 -14.92
N SER A 285 6.24 24.72 -15.39
CA SER A 285 5.55 23.85 -16.34
C SER A 285 5.65 22.39 -15.91
N ASP A 286 4.58 21.65 -16.20
CA ASP A 286 4.54 20.20 -16.00
C ASP A 286 5.58 19.44 -16.83
N ALA A 287 6.04 18.33 -16.25
CA ALA A 287 6.89 17.42 -16.96
C ALA A 287 6.09 16.64 -18.01
N ARG A 288 6.71 16.43 -19.17
CA ARG A 288 6.17 15.62 -20.26
C ARG A 288 6.88 14.27 -20.32
N SER A 289 6.22 13.28 -20.90
CA SER A 289 6.84 11.99 -21.20
C SER A 289 8.16 12.20 -21.97
N GLY A 290 9.21 11.48 -21.58
CA GLY A 290 10.56 11.62 -22.12
C GLY A 290 11.41 12.71 -21.47
N ASN A 291 10.85 13.62 -20.66
CA ASN A 291 11.66 14.64 -19.98
C ASN A 291 12.63 14.00 -18.98
N SER A 292 13.86 14.49 -18.98
CA SER A 292 14.86 14.12 -18.00
C SER A 292 14.56 14.75 -16.65
N ALA A 293 14.85 14.01 -15.59
CA ALA A 293 14.69 14.45 -14.21
C ALA A 293 15.80 13.84 -13.33
N ILE A 294 15.86 14.29 -12.08
CA ILE A 294 16.81 13.81 -11.08
C ILE A 294 16.02 13.51 -9.81
N VAL A 295 16.25 12.33 -9.22
CA VAL A 295 15.78 11.98 -7.88
C VAL A 295 16.96 12.10 -6.94
N ALA A 296 16.79 12.83 -5.84
CA ALA A 296 17.85 13.04 -4.86
C ALA A 296 17.29 12.90 -3.45
N GLY A 297 18.01 12.18 -2.58
CA GLY A 297 17.56 11.92 -1.21
C GLY A 297 18.50 11.04 -0.41
N PHE A 298 17.95 10.42 0.63
CA PHE A 298 18.69 9.63 1.63
C PHE A 298 18.10 8.23 1.75
N PRO A 299 18.32 7.37 0.74
CA PRO A 299 17.79 6.03 0.77
C PRO A 299 18.40 5.21 1.92
N GLU A 300 17.58 4.43 2.61
CA GLU A 300 17.99 3.44 3.62
C GLU A 300 18.83 4.06 4.76
N ASN A 301 18.44 5.27 5.20
CA ASN A 301 19.18 6.12 6.15
C ASN A 301 20.62 6.44 5.73
N GLY A 302 20.94 6.26 4.46
CA GLY A 302 22.28 6.36 3.93
C GLY A 302 22.75 7.80 3.74
N SER A 303 23.89 7.90 3.05
CA SER A 303 24.38 9.17 2.54
C SER A 303 23.50 9.70 1.41
N TYR A 304 23.72 10.96 1.06
CA TYR A 304 23.07 11.59 -0.09
C TYR A 304 23.29 10.77 -1.37
N ASP A 305 22.20 10.26 -1.96
CA ASP A 305 22.18 9.48 -3.20
C ASP A 305 21.41 10.26 -4.27
N VAL A 306 21.94 10.22 -5.49
CA VAL A 306 21.33 10.89 -6.64
C VAL A 306 21.15 9.88 -7.76
N ARG A 307 19.94 9.83 -8.31
CA ARG A 307 19.58 8.98 -9.45
C ARG A 307 19.05 9.82 -10.60
N SER A 308 19.53 9.52 -11.80
CA SER A 308 18.89 10.01 -13.01
C SER A 308 17.51 9.38 -13.15
N ALA A 309 16.56 10.16 -13.66
CA ALA A 309 15.21 9.71 -13.92
C ALA A 309 14.73 10.17 -15.30
N ARG A 310 13.76 9.46 -15.85
CA ARG A 310 13.00 9.93 -17.02
C ARG A 310 11.51 9.82 -16.77
N VAL A 311 10.78 10.87 -17.08
CA VAL A 311 9.32 10.86 -16.93
C VAL A 311 8.71 9.92 -17.97
N ARG A 312 7.98 8.91 -17.52
CA ARG A 312 7.21 7.99 -18.36
C ARG A 312 5.89 8.63 -18.80
N GLY A 313 5.23 9.34 -17.89
CA GLY A 313 3.99 10.05 -18.15
C GLY A 313 3.33 10.55 -16.86
N ARG A 314 2.24 11.29 -17.01
CA ARG A 314 1.38 11.77 -15.91
C ARG A 314 0.11 10.95 -15.89
N ILE A 315 -0.28 10.45 -14.72
CA ILE A 315 -1.40 9.52 -14.56
C ILE A 315 -2.19 9.87 -13.29
N ASN A 316 -3.48 9.58 -13.32
CA ASN A 316 -4.32 9.62 -12.13
C ASN A 316 -4.29 8.25 -11.46
N ALA A 317 -3.50 8.12 -10.41
CA ALA A 317 -3.40 6.91 -9.62
C ALA A 317 -4.59 6.81 -8.66
N ASN A 318 -5.20 5.62 -8.59
CA ASN A 318 -6.23 5.31 -7.60
C ASN A 318 -5.70 4.17 -6.74
N GLY A 319 -5.53 4.44 -5.45
CA GLY A 319 -4.94 3.51 -4.50
C GLY A 319 -5.32 3.87 -3.07
N PRO A 320 -4.93 3.05 -2.09
CA PRO A 320 -5.23 3.33 -0.70
C PRO A 320 -4.57 4.64 -0.22
N ASP A 321 -5.18 5.27 0.77
CA ASP A 321 -4.49 6.29 1.57
C ASP A 321 -3.37 5.68 2.44
N ILE A 322 -2.55 6.51 3.08
CA ILE A 322 -1.41 6.06 3.90
C ILE A 322 -1.80 5.28 5.15
N TYR A 323 -3.09 5.25 5.50
CA TYR A 323 -3.66 4.46 6.61
C TYR A 323 -4.54 3.32 6.11
N ARG A 324 -4.65 3.14 4.79
CA ARG A 324 -5.55 2.21 4.11
C ARG A 324 -7.02 2.33 4.54
N ARG A 325 -7.48 3.52 4.96
CA ARG A 325 -8.87 3.75 5.41
C ARG A 325 -9.85 3.86 4.25
N GLY A 326 -9.37 4.26 3.08
CA GLY A 326 -10.14 4.32 1.86
C GLY A 326 -9.25 4.40 0.63
N THR A 327 -9.89 4.52 -0.53
CA THR A 327 -9.20 4.80 -1.80
C THR A 327 -9.17 6.30 -2.03
N VAL A 328 -8.01 6.81 -2.42
CA VAL A 328 -7.81 8.19 -2.84
C VAL A 328 -7.29 8.22 -4.27
N ARG A 329 -7.60 9.31 -4.95
CA ARG A 329 -7.13 9.59 -6.29
C ARG A 329 -6.06 10.68 -6.23
N ARG A 330 -4.90 10.42 -6.81
CA ARG A 330 -3.75 11.33 -6.80
C ARG A 330 -3.21 11.51 -8.20
N ASP A 331 -2.85 12.75 -8.55
CA ASP A 331 -2.18 13.06 -9.81
C ASP A 331 -0.66 12.93 -9.67
N VAL A 332 -0.09 11.97 -10.38
CA VAL A 332 1.31 11.55 -10.21
C VAL A 332 2.05 11.44 -11.54
N TYR A 333 3.36 11.66 -11.49
CA TYR A 333 4.28 11.25 -12.52
C TYR A 333 4.73 9.80 -12.28
N SER A 334 4.68 8.98 -13.33
CA SER A 334 5.42 7.72 -13.42
C SER A 334 6.82 7.99 -13.98
N LEU A 335 7.83 7.38 -13.39
CA LEU A 335 9.24 7.65 -13.66
C LEU A 335 9.98 6.36 -13.99
N PHE A 336 10.87 6.39 -14.98
CA PHE A 336 11.92 5.40 -15.15
C PHE A 336 13.08 5.79 -14.25
N THR A 337 13.14 5.21 -13.05
CA THR A 337 14.23 5.37 -12.08
C THR A 337 14.05 4.35 -10.94
N THR A 338 15.14 4.02 -10.26
CA THR A 338 15.07 3.17 -9.06
C THR A 338 14.78 4.03 -7.84
N VAL A 339 13.62 3.82 -7.21
CA VAL A 339 13.24 4.46 -5.94
C VAL A 339 13.41 3.46 -4.79
N ARG A 340 14.14 3.86 -3.75
CA ARG A 340 14.43 3.06 -2.55
C ARG A 340 13.86 3.73 -1.31
N GLN A 341 13.61 2.93 -0.26
CA GLN A 341 13.09 3.44 1.02
C GLN A 341 13.98 4.58 1.49
N GLY A 342 13.41 5.66 2.01
CA GLY A 342 14.16 6.87 2.37
C GLY A 342 14.19 7.95 1.28
N ASN A 343 13.96 7.62 0.00
CA ASN A 343 13.77 8.64 -1.05
C ASN A 343 12.43 9.39 -0.92
N SER A 344 11.43 8.81 -0.23
CA SER A 344 10.12 9.42 0.00
C SER A 344 10.26 10.81 0.62
N GLY A 345 9.49 11.75 0.09
CA GLY A 345 9.48 13.17 0.42
C GLY A 345 10.57 13.98 -0.29
N GLY A 346 11.48 13.32 -0.99
CA GLY A 346 12.53 13.97 -1.78
C GLY A 346 12.00 14.65 -3.05
N PRO A 347 12.71 15.66 -3.58
CA PRO A 347 12.28 16.35 -4.77
C PRO A 347 12.56 15.51 -6.04
N LEU A 348 11.61 15.51 -6.96
CA LEU A 348 11.85 15.20 -8.37
C LEU A 348 12.33 16.47 -9.06
N LEU A 349 13.63 16.58 -9.33
CA LEU A 349 14.23 17.78 -9.89
C LEU A 349 14.24 17.78 -11.41
N THR A 350 14.07 18.96 -12.00
CA THR A 350 14.39 19.26 -13.38
C THR A 350 15.92 19.29 -13.58
N PRO A 351 16.42 19.18 -14.83
CA PRO A 351 17.86 19.32 -15.11
C PRO A 351 18.45 20.68 -14.74
N ASP A 352 17.63 21.73 -14.59
CA ASP A 352 18.01 23.07 -14.13
C ASP A 352 17.86 23.28 -12.60
N GLY A 353 17.31 22.30 -11.88
CA GLY A 353 17.25 22.30 -10.41
C GLY A 353 15.96 22.84 -9.81
N ARG A 354 14.90 22.95 -10.60
CA ARG A 354 13.53 23.22 -10.12
C ARG A 354 12.83 21.92 -9.77
N VAL A 355 11.72 21.98 -9.05
CA VAL A 355 11.00 20.79 -8.56
C VAL A 355 9.80 20.50 -9.47
N TYR A 356 9.80 19.35 -10.15
CA TYR A 356 8.65 18.80 -10.86
C TYR A 356 7.61 18.17 -9.92
N GLY A 357 8.03 17.70 -8.75
CA GLY A 357 7.14 16.98 -7.84
C GLY A 357 7.85 16.40 -6.62
N VAL A 358 7.13 15.60 -5.85
CA VAL A 358 7.61 14.97 -4.60
C VAL A 358 7.56 13.46 -4.74
N ILE A 359 8.72 12.80 -4.61
CA ILE A 359 8.82 11.34 -4.66
C ILE A 359 8.05 10.76 -3.47
N PHE A 360 7.14 9.81 -3.70
CA PHE A 360 6.34 9.24 -2.61
C PHE A 360 6.24 7.72 -2.61
N ALA A 361 6.45 7.08 -3.75
CA ALA A 361 6.29 5.64 -3.86
C ALA A 361 7.12 5.03 -5.00
N ARG A 362 7.15 3.70 -5.01
CA ARG A 362 7.73 2.88 -6.08
C ARG A 362 6.72 1.84 -6.56
N SER A 363 6.93 1.33 -7.76
CA SER A 363 6.16 0.20 -8.27
C SER A 363 6.44 -1.07 -7.46
N LEU A 364 5.40 -1.89 -7.32
CA LEU A 364 5.50 -3.26 -6.80
C LEU A 364 5.72 -4.29 -7.91
N ASP A 365 5.51 -3.92 -9.17
CA ASP A 365 5.60 -4.79 -10.35
C ASP A 365 6.88 -4.60 -11.17
N ASP A 366 7.44 -3.38 -11.16
CA ASP A 366 8.64 -2.99 -11.91
C ASP A 366 9.66 -2.28 -11.02
N PRO A 367 10.82 -2.88 -10.70
CA PRO A 367 11.82 -2.27 -9.82
C PRO A 367 12.40 -0.94 -10.36
N ASP A 368 12.26 -0.67 -11.66
CA ASP A 368 12.75 0.54 -12.31
C ASP A 368 11.64 1.60 -12.55
N THR A 369 10.51 1.45 -11.87
CA THR A 369 9.42 2.44 -11.89
C THR A 369 9.18 3.08 -10.53
N GLY A 370 9.29 4.42 -10.51
CA GLY A 370 9.04 5.28 -9.35
C GLY A 370 7.87 6.24 -9.57
N TYR A 371 7.37 6.81 -8.48
CA TYR A 371 6.22 7.72 -8.50
C TYR A 371 6.49 9.02 -7.74
N ALA A 372 6.10 10.14 -8.35
CA ALA A 372 6.13 11.45 -7.73
C ALA A 372 4.76 12.14 -7.81
N LEU A 373 4.32 12.78 -6.73
CA LEU A 373 3.17 13.67 -6.74
C LEU A 373 3.49 14.89 -7.61
N THR A 374 2.58 15.28 -8.49
CA THR A 374 2.77 16.47 -9.32
C THR A 374 2.66 17.76 -8.49
N VAL A 375 3.30 18.84 -8.91
CA VAL A 375 3.10 20.17 -8.28
C VAL A 375 1.64 20.60 -8.31
N ASP A 376 0.90 20.21 -9.35
CA ASP A 376 -0.54 20.46 -9.45
C ASP A 376 -1.34 19.81 -8.31
N GLU A 377 -1.03 18.54 -7.99
CA GLU A 377 -1.67 17.78 -6.91
C GLU A 377 -1.49 18.46 -5.56
N ILE A 378 -0.29 18.99 -5.29
CA ILE A 378 0.12 19.50 -3.97
C ILE A 378 0.09 21.04 -3.89
N ARG A 379 -0.54 21.71 -4.86
CA ARG A 379 -0.55 23.18 -4.95
C ARG A 379 -1.17 23.85 -3.72
N GLU A 380 -2.23 23.26 -3.20
CA GLU A 380 -2.90 23.72 -1.98
C GLU A 380 -1.98 23.57 -0.77
N ASP A 381 -1.27 22.44 -0.67
CA ASP A 381 -0.32 22.17 0.42
C ASP A 381 0.86 23.13 0.41
N ILE A 382 1.38 23.45 -0.79
CA ILE A 382 2.44 24.46 -0.94
C ILE A 382 1.97 25.80 -0.38
N SER A 383 0.79 26.26 -0.82
CA SER A 383 0.27 27.58 -0.46
C SER A 383 -0.05 27.68 1.03
N PHE A 384 -0.70 26.66 1.59
CA PHE A 384 -1.01 26.62 3.02
C PHE A 384 0.27 26.46 3.86
N GLY A 385 1.14 25.53 3.50
CA GLY A 385 2.37 25.21 4.24
C GLY A 385 3.36 26.36 4.36
N LEU A 386 3.41 27.26 3.37
CA LEU A 386 4.22 28.49 3.46
C LEU A 386 3.78 29.42 4.59
N THR A 387 2.50 29.40 4.95
CA THR A 387 1.91 30.32 5.93
C THR A 387 1.50 29.64 7.24
N ALA A 388 1.47 28.30 7.28
CA ALA A 388 1.13 27.52 8.46
C ALA A 388 2.17 27.72 9.58
N ASN A 389 1.68 27.97 10.79
CA ASN A 389 2.50 28.26 11.98
C ASN A 389 2.07 27.47 13.23
N GLN A 390 0.97 26.71 13.14
CA GLN A 390 0.48 25.91 14.25
C GLN A 390 0.91 24.46 14.03
N GLN A 391 1.45 23.83 15.08
CA GLN A 391 1.75 22.40 15.06
C GLN A 391 0.44 21.61 14.95
N VAL A 392 0.44 20.60 14.08
CA VAL A 392 -0.71 19.72 13.84
C VAL A 392 -0.39 18.29 14.28
N ASP A 393 -1.46 17.53 14.54
CA ASP A 393 -1.37 16.10 14.86
C ASP A 393 -0.94 15.29 13.63
N THR A 394 0.03 14.38 13.80
CA THR A 394 0.50 13.45 12.76
C THR A 394 -0.25 12.11 12.78
N GLN A 395 -1.33 12.04 13.57
CA GLN A 395 -2.18 10.88 13.82
C GLN A 395 -1.36 9.66 14.26
N GLY A 396 -1.80 8.45 13.89
CA GLY A 396 -1.12 7.20 14.22
C GLY A 396 -0.13 6.75 13.15
N CYS A 397 0.28 5.49 13.28
CA CYS A 397 1.21 4.82 12.39
C CYS A 397 0.65 4.70 10.96
N ALA A 398 1.37 5.24 9.97
CA ALA A 398 1.10 4.95 8.57
C ALA A 398 1.36 3.45 8.27
N LEU A 399 0.60 2.87 7.33
CA LEU A 399 0.48 1.41 7.09
C LEU A 399 0.96 0.93 5.71
#